data_AF-A0A2S2P5A3-F1
#
_entry.id   AF-A0A2S2P5A3-F1
#
_cell.length_a   1.000
_cell.length_b   1.000
_cell.length_c   1.000
_cell.angle_alpha   90.00
_cell.angle_beta   90.00
_cell.angle_gamma   90.00
#
_symmetry.space_group_name_H-M   'P 1'
#
loop_
_entity.id
_entity.type
_entity.pdbx_description
1 polymer ?
#
loop_
_entity_poly.entity_id
_entity_poly.type
_entity_poly.pdbx_seq_one_letter_code
_entity_poly.pdbx_strand_id
1 'polypeptide(L)'
;MKNFNDELKDLVLNGISIEMCDQNNKYLYYKYEKITINAFCCDSPAKSFLLKTEEHTGFYSYSKCTVQGKFLQRHVCFPNLNCSKRTHTDFFNTINEKHHISVNELINIPGIHIIQNLPLDDMHLVCLGVVRQILLLWKGSGNIGRVNVNSQKLPINIIKIISWRFFLLKKDTPSEYSQKLRPLDDLSRWKATEFRQFLLYTGIIVFHLVIPKTFYNNFLYLHVAMIILLSPNHL
;
A
#
# COMPACT_ATOMS: atom_id res chain seq x y z
N MET A 1 21.32 -7.23 -9.39
CA MET A 1 20.05 -7.86 -9.81
C MET A 1 20.27 -9.15 -10.57
N LYS A 2 21.26 -9.27 -11.47
CA LYS A 2 21.53 -10.51 -12.23
C LYS A 2 21.56 -11.78 -11.36
N ASN A 3 22.36 -11.79 -10.28
CA ASN A 3 22.40 -12.93 -9.35
C ASN A 3 21.04 -13.27 -8.73
N PHE A 4 20.22 -12.26 -8.38
CA PHE A 4 18.88 -12.49 -7.83
C PHE A 4 17.93 -13.07 -8.87
N ASN A 5 17.96 -12.56 -10.11
CA ASN A 5 17.13 -13.07 -11.19
C ASN A 5 17.52 -14.50 -11.58
N ASP A 6 18.82 -14.80 -11.60
CA ASP A 6 19.35 -16.13 -11.90
C ASP A 6 18.95 -17.14 -10.81
N GLU A 7 19.12 -16.79 -9.53
CA GLU A 7 18.71 -17.64 -8.40
C GLU A 7 17.19 -17.84 -8.38
N LEU A 8 16.41 -16.79 -8.61
CA LEU A 8 14.95 -16.89 -8.63
C LEU A 8 14.45 -17.71 -9.84
N LYS A 9 15.12 -17.58 -10.98
CA LYS A 9 14.84 -18.41 -12.16
C LYS A 9 15.18 -19.88 -11.91
N ASP A 10 16.32 -20.14 -11.29
CA ASP A 10 16.72 -21.49 -10.87
C ASP A 10 15.68 -22.11 -9.92
N LEU A 11 15.29 -21.37 -8.88
CA LEU A 11 14.29 -21.80 -7.90
C LEU A 11 12.93 -22.12 -8.54
N VAL A 12 12.48 -21.31 -9.50
CA VAL A 12 11.20 -21.52 -10.20
C VAL A 12 11.27 -22.70 -11.17
N LEU A 13 12.40 -22.92 -11.84
CA LEU A 13 12.58 -24.02 -12.79
C LEU A 13 12.82 -25.36 -12.09
N ASN A 14 13.67 -25.35 -11.07
CA ASN A 14 14.21 -26.54 -10.43
C ASN A 14 13.51 -26.86 -9.11
N GLY A 15 12.77 -25.94 -8.50
CA GLY A 15 12.10 -26.17 -7.22
C GLY A 15 13.07 -26.32 -6.05
N ILE A 16 12.61 -26.91 -4.94
CA ILE A 16 13.45 -27.23 -3.78
C ILE A 16 13.21 -28.66 -3.32
N SER A 17 14.26 -29.28 -2.75
CA SER A 17 14.15 -30.54 -2.04
C SER A 17 14.23 -30.27 -0.53
N ILE A 18 13.18 -30.63 0.19
CA ILE A 18 13.08 -30.45 1.63
C ILE A 18 13.39 -31.77 2.30
N GLU A 19 14.38 -31.77 3.19
CA GLU A 19 14.68 -32.91 4.06
C GLU A 19 13.60 -33.02 5.14
N MET A 20 12.99 -34.21 5.24
CA MET A 20 11.94 -34.48 6.22
C MET A 20 12.35 -35.64 7.12
N CYS A 21 12.04 -35.50 8.42
CA CYS A 21 12.15 -36.56 9.41
C CYS A 21 10.75 -37.12 9.74
N ASP A 22 10.67 -38.43 9.91
CA ASP A 22 9.48 -39.04 10.54
C ASP A 22 9.37 -38.64 12.02
N GLN A 23 8.19 -38.81 12.64
CA GLN A 23 7.87 -38.40 14.02
C GLN A 23 8.85 -38.96 15.08
N ASN A 24 9.59 -40.01 14.74
CA ASN A 24 10.59 -40.66 15.57
C ASN A 24 12.05 -40.32 15.18
N ASN A 25 12.29 -39.31 14.33
CA ASN A 25 13.61 -38.94 13.77
C ASN A 25 14.39 -40.11 13.13
N LYS A 26 13.68 -41.16 12.67
CA LYS A 26 14.31 -42.44 12.32
C LYS A 26 14.52 -42.65 10.82
N TYR A 27 13.77 -41.93 9.99
CA TYR A 27 13.87 -41.99 8.53
C TYR A 27 13.98 -40.58 7.97
N LEU A 28 14.99 -40.39 7.12
CA LEU A 28 15.17 -39.20 6.31
C LEU A 28 14.66 -39.50 4.91
N TYR A 29 13.78 -38.64 4.40
CA TYR A 29 13.40 -38.65 3.00
C TYR A 29 13.36 -37.22 2.46
N TYR A 30 13.61 -37.07 1.17
CA TYR A 30 13.56 -35.78 0.50
C TYR A 30 12.21 -35.63 -0.20
N LYS A 31 11.50 -34.55 0.12
CA LYS A 31 10.29 -34.15 -0.58
C LYS A 31 10.63 -33.07 -1.58
N TYR A 32 10.35 -33.33 -2.85
CA TYR A 32 10.46 -32.33 -3.89
C TYR A 32 9.23 -31.42 -3.89
N GLU A 33 9.45 -30.11 -3.88
CA GLU A 33 8.39 -29.09 -3.97
C GLU A 33 8.68 -28.10 -5.09
N LYS A 34 7.68 -27.88 -5.95
CA LYS A 34 7.76 -26.86 -7.00
C LYS A 34 7.52 -25.49 -6.39
N ILE A 35 8.38 -24.54 -6.70
CA ILE A 35 8.25 -23.17 -6.23
C ILE A 35 7.56 -22.29 -7.30
N THR A 36 6.61 -21.49 -6.86
CA THR A 36 5.95 -20.46 -7.68
C THR A 36 5.96 -19.12 -6.96
N ILE A 37 6.25 -18.04 -7.68
CA ILE A 37 6.22 -16.70 -7.10
C ILE A 37 4.80 -16.15 -7.12
N ASN A 38 4.24 -15.95 -5.93
CA ASN A 38 2.89 -15.37 -5.81
C ASN A 38 2.90 -13.85 -6.02
N ALA A 39 3.79 -13.12 -5.35
CA ALA A 39 3.87 -11.67 -5.48
C ALA A 39 5.25 -11.09 -5.10
N PHE A 40 5.57 -9.92 -5.65
CA PHE A 40 6.63 -9.04 -5.20
C PHE A 40 5.99 -7.84 -4.47
N CYS A 41 6.04 -7.86 -3.15
CA CYS A 41 5.59 -6.75 -2.32
C CYS A 41 6.73 -5.75 -2.17
N CYS A 42 6.59 -4.59 -2.81
CA CYS A 42 7.58 -3.53 -2.81
C CYS A 42 6.90 -2.16 -2.81
N ASP A 43 7.57 -1.17 -2.22
CA ASP A 43 7.14 0.23 -2.28
C ASP A 43 7.32 0.79 -3.70
N SER A 44 6.80 2.00 -3.96
CA SER A 44 6.83 2.57 -5.30
C SER A 44 8.25 2.73 -5.88
N PRO A 45 9.26 3.22 -5.13
CA PRO A 45 10.64 3.29 -5.60
C PRO A 45 11.27 1.93 -5.91
N ALA A 46 11.13 0.94 -5.02
CA ALA A 46 11.68 -0.39 -5.26
C ALA A 46 10.97 -1.08 -6.43
N LYS A 47 9.66 -0.85 -6.60
CA LYS A 47 8.90 -1.34 -7.74
C LYS A 47 9.41 -0.76 -9.07
N SER A 48 9.62 0.55 -9.17
CA SER A 48 10.17 1.16 -10.38
C SER A 48 11.58 0.67 -10.68
N PHE A 49 12.39 0.49 -9.63
CA PHE A 49 13.75 -0.03 -9.76
C PHE A 49 13.79 -1.47 -10.27
N LEU A 50 12.94 -2.35 -9.71
CA LEU A 50 12.81 -3.74 -10.10
C LEU A 50 12.28 -3.86 -11.53
N LEU A 51 11.28 -3.07 -11.89
CA LEU A 51 10.63 -3.13 -13.20
C LEU A 51 11.36 -2.37 -14.31
N LYS A 52 12.39 -1.59 -13.96
CA LYS A 52 13.08 -0.67 -14.89
C LYS A 52 12.10 0.30 -15.56
N THR A 53 11.16 0.83 -14.79
CA THR A 53 10.17 1.81 -15.25
C THR A 53 10.46 3.19 -14.69
N GLU A 54 9.80 4.20 -15.25
CA GLU A 54 9.85 5.58 -14.75
C GLU A 54 9.59 5.61 -13.23
N GLU A 55 10.37 6.43 -12.52
CA GLU A 55 10.28 6.57 -11.07
C GLU A 55 8.92 7.10 -10.65
N HIS A 56 8.51 6.79 -9.41
CA HIS A 56 7.20 7.11 -8.84
C HIS A 56 6.75 8.59 -8.88
N THR A 57 7.65 9.54 -9.16
CA THR A 57 7.35 10.97 -9.35
C THR A 57 7.17 11.39 -10.80
N GLY A 58 7.41 10.47 -11.74
CA GLY A 58 7.38 10.69 -13.18
C GLY A 58 5.98 10.76 -13.78
N PHE A 59 5.89 11.28 -15.00
CA PHE A 59 4.61 11.51 -15.69
C PHE A 59 3.96 10.23 -16.21
N TYR A 60 4.72 9.20 -16.55
CA TYR A 60 4.22 7.91 -17.01
C TYR A 60 4.46 6.80 -15.97
N SER A 61 4.65 7.18 -14.71
CA SER A 61 5.08 6.28 -13.62
C SER A 61 3.98 5.39 -13.02
N TYR A 62 2.70 5.72 -13.18
CA TYR A 62 1.63 4.89 -12.66
C TYR A 62 1.75 3.49 -13.25
N SER A 63 1.66 2.41 -12.46
CA SER A 63 2.00 1.05 -12.93
C SER A 63 0.81 0.24 -13.50
N LYS A 64 -0.45 0.60 -13.18
CA LYS A 64 -1.61 -0.21 -13.56
C LYS A 64 -2.33 0.23 -14.85
N CYS A 65 -2.22 1.49 -15.24
CA CYS A 65 -2.85 2.04 -16.45
C CYS A 65 -1.94 2.98 -17.22
N THR A 66 -2.16 3.13 -18.51
CA THR A 66 -1.35 3.95 -19.43
C THR A 66 -1.55 5.47 -19.29
N VAL A 67 -2.16 5.91 -18.18
CA VAL A 67 -2.46 7.32 -17.92
C VAL A 67 -1.17 8.14 -17.84
N GLN A 68 -1.17 9.26 -18.56
CA GLN A 68 -0.19 10.32 -18.36
C GLN A 68 -0.60 11.19 -17.17
N GLY A 69 0.33 11.36 -16.25
CA GLY A 69 0.22 12.24 -15.09
C GLY A 69 0.15 13.71 -15.50
N LYS A 70 -0.40 14.52 -14.60
CA LYS A 70 -0.46 15.98 -14.70
C LYS A 70 0.23 16.58 -13.49
N PHE A 71 1.05 17.60 -13.71
CA PHE A 71 1.68 18.34 -12.64
C PHE A 71 0.68 19.33 -12.04
N LEU A 72 0.19 19.04 -10.84
CA LEU A 72 -0.80 19.84 -10.11
C LEU A 72 -0.25 20.15 -8.73
N GLN A 73 -0.26 21.43 -8.35
CA GLN A 73 0.08 21.85 -7.00
C GLN A 73 1.45 21.32 -6.48
N ARG A 74 2.47 21.26 -7.35
CA ARG A 74 3.83 20.74 -7.10
C ARG A 74 3.96 19.22 -7.00
N HIS A 75 2.92 18.47 -7.36
CA HIS A 75 2.92 17.01 -7.40
C HIS A 75 2.48 16.51 -8.77
N VAL A 76 3.00 15.36 -9.19
CA VAL A 76 2.43 14.63 -10.32
C VAL A 76 1.25 13.81 -9.82
N CYS A 77 0.09 14.00 -10.44
CA CYS A 77 -1.16 13.32 -10.12
C CYS A 77 -1.74 12.66 -11.36
N PHE A 78 -2.61 11.65 -11.19
CA PHE A 78 -3.24 10.91 -12.29
C PHE A 78 -4.76 11.13 -12.30
N PRO A 79 -5.26 12.32 -12.68
CA PRO A 79 -6.69 12.64 -12.58
C PRO A 79 -7.54 12.02 -13.69
N ASN A 80 -6.93 11.58 -14.80
CA ASN A 80 -7.67 10.95 -15.89
C ASN A 80 -7.92 9.47 -15.57
N LEU A 81 -9.18 9.12 -15.35
CA LEU A 81 -9.61 7.75 -15.08
C LEU A 81 -9.95 6.97 -16.37
N ASN A 82 -10.20 7.68 -17.47
CA ASN A 82 -10.50 7.09 -18.78
C ASN A 82 -9.19 6.76 -19.50
N CYS A 83 -8.59 5.63 -19.12
CA CYS A 83 -7.32 5.17 -19.67
C CYS A 83 -7.30 3.63 -19.77
N SER A 84 -6.48 3.12 -20.69
CA SER A 84 -6.31 1.69 -20.87
C SER A 84 -5.54 1.08 -19.70
N LYS A 85 -5.98 -0.09 -19.22
CA LYS A 85 -5.22 -0.89 -18.27
C LYS A 85 -3.96 -1.41 -18.95
N ARG A 86 -2.84 -1.46 -18.22
CA ARG A 86 -1.64 -2.15 -18.71
C ARG A 86 -1.85 -3.65 -18.63
N THR A 87 -1.42 -4.33 -19.69
CA THR A 87 -1.39 -5.79 -19.74
C THR A 87 0.05 -6.29 -19.65
N HIS A 88 0.23 -7.57 -19.34
CA HIS A 88 1.56 -8.18 -19.33
C HIS A 88 2.18 -8.22 -20.73
N THR A 89 1.37 -8.49 -21.76
CA THR A 89 1.80 -8.49 -23.16
C THR A 89 2.27 -7.12 -23.61
N ASP A 90 1.55 -6.04 -23.27
CA ASP A 90 1.96 -4.68 -23.64
C ASP A 90 3.25 -4.26 -22.94
N PHE A 91 3.42 -4.69 -21.69
CA PHE A 91 4.65 -4.44 -20.93
C PHE A 91 5.83 -5.23 -21.49
N PHE A 92 5.64 -6.50 -21.86
CA PHE A 92 6.67 -7.33 -22.49
C PHE A 92 7.12 -6.78 -23.84
N ASN A 93 6.16 -6.34 -24.66
CA ASN A 93 6.42 -5.73 -25.97
C ASN A 93 6.87 -4.26 -25.87
N THR A 94 7.00 -3.71 -24.66
CA THR A 94 7.44 -2.32 -24.41
C THR A 94 6.64 -1.26 -25.18
N ILE A 95 5.32 -1.47 -25.37
CA ILE A 95 4.46 -0.59 -26.20
C ILE A 95 4.47 0.87 -25.70
N ASN A 96 4.60 1.07 -24.39
CA ASN A 96 4.61 2.40 -23.79
C ASN A 96 6.04 2.86 -23.47
N GLU A 97 6.80 3.24 -24.50
CA GLU A 97 8.23 3.57 -24.41
C GLU A 97 8.58 4.53 -23.27
N LYS A 98 7.78 5.58 -23.05
CA LYS A 98 8.02 6.58 -21.99
C LYS A 98 7.92 6.02 -20.57
N HIS A 99 7.21 4.90 -20.39
CA HIS A 99 7.11 4.21 -19.10
C HIS A 99 8.36 3.38 -18.81
N HIS A 100 9.08 2.92 -19.83
CA HIS A 100 10.22 2.02 -19.70
C HIS A 100 11.53 2.81 -19.73
N ILE A 101 12.38 2.60 -18.72
CA ILE A 101 13.74 3.17 -18.69
C ILE A 101 14.72 2.23 -19.39
N SER A 102 14.60 0.93 -19.14
CA SER A 102 15.45 -0.08 -19.75
C SER A 102 14.80 -1.46 -19.75
N VAL A 103 15.48 -2.44 -20.37
CA VAL A 103 15.00 -3.83 -20.45
C VAL A 103 14.94 -4.44 -19.05
N ASN A 104 13.81 -5.08 -18.74
CA ASN A 104 13.59 -5.78 -17.49
C ASN A 104 13.84 -7.29 -17.69
N GLU A 105 14.77 -7.86 -16.91
CA GLU A 105 15.09 -9.29 -16.96
C GLU A 105 14.06 -10.17 -16.24
N LEU A 106 13.29 -9.59 -15.30
CA LEU A 106 12.28 -10.31 -14.51
C LEU A 106 11.18 -10.91 -15.39
N ILE A 107 10.95 -10.32 -16.58
CA ILE A 107 9.94 -10.81 -17.52
C ILE A 107 10.32 -12.17 -18.14
N ASN A 108 11.61 -12.50 -18.16
CA ASN A 108 12.10 -13.75 -18.75
C ASN A 108 11.97 -14.94 -17.79
N ILE A 109 11.47 -14.72 -16.57
CA ILE A 109 11.29 -15.77 -15.58
C ILE A 109 9.92 -16.41 -15.78
N PRO A 110 9.85 -17.74 -16.00
CA PRO A 110 8.59 -18.43 -16.23
C PRO A 110 7.60 -18.23 -15.09
N GLY A 111 6.32 -18.07 -15.43
CA GLY A 111 5.24 -17.95 -14.44
C GLY A 111 5.11 -16.58 -13.78
N ILE A 112 5.94 -15.58 -14.14
CA ILE A 112 5.79 -14.21 -13.65
C ILE A 112 4.92 -13.38 -14.60
N HIS A 113 3.74 -12.99 -14.11
CA HIS A 113 2.87 -12.00 -14.72
C HIS A 113 3.00 -10.63 -14.01
N ILE A 114 3.86 -9.76 -14.54
CA ILE A 114 4.25 -8.46 -13.96
C ILE A 114 3.08 -7.62 -13.42
N ILE A 115 1.97 -7.55 -14.14
CA ILE A 115 0.83 -6.73 -13.73
C ILE A 115 0.11 -7.33 -12.51
N GLN A 116 0.09 -8.66 -12.37
CA GLN A 116 -0.63 -9.37 -11.32
C GLN A 116 0.27 -9.63 -10.11
N ASN A 117 1.49 -10.14 -10.34
CA ASN A 117 2.43 -10.47 -9.27
C ASN A 117 3.06 -9.23 -8.63
N LEU A 118 2.93 -8.03 -9.19
CA LEU A 118 3.33 -6.79 -8.51
C LEU A 118 2.10 -5.97 -8.10
N PRO A 119 1.49 -6.30 -6.94
CA PRO A 119 0.36 -5.55 -6.41
C PRO A 119 0.76 -4.11 -6.07
N LEU A 120 -0.26 -3.31 -5.74
CA LEU A 120 -0.07 -2.01 -5.12
C LEU A 120 -0.10 -2.23 -3.60
N ASP A 121 0.89 -1.70 -2.89
CA ASP A 121 1.00 -1.87 -1.45
C ASP A 121 0.09 -0.87 -0.71
N ASP A 122 -0.96 -1.37 -0.05
CA ASP A 122 -1.90 -0.55 0.72
C ASP A 122 -1.26 0.08 1.96
N MET A 123 -0.19 -0.53 2.49
CA MET A 123 0.55 -0.01 3.62
C MET A 123 1.14 1.37 3.29
N HIS A 124 1.86 1.48 2.18
CA HIS A 124 2.48 2.75 1.76
C HIS A 124 1.47 3.70 1.13
N LEU A 125 0.58 3.21 0.27
CA LEU A 125 -0.34 4.07 -0.48
C LEU A 125 -1.47 4.61 0.39
N VAL A 126 -2.12 3.75 1.16
CA VAL A 126 -3.35 4.10 1.88
C VAL A 126 -3.03 4.46 3.31
N CYS A 127 -2.36 3.58 4.06
CA CYS A 127 -2.14 3.79 5.49
C CYS A 127 -1.16 4.94 5.74
N LEU A 128 0.07 4.84 5.21
CA LEU A 128 1.11 5.85 5.38
C LEU A 128 0.96 7.06 4.44
N GLY A 129 0.27 6.88 3.30
CA GLY A 129 -0.03 7.93 2.34
C GLY A 129 -1.30 8.68 2.71
N VAL A 130 -2.46 8.13 2.32
CA VAL A 130 -3.76 8.82 2.42
C VAL A 130 -4.21 9.07 3.87
N VAL A 131 -4.29 8.04 4.71
CA VAL A 131 -4.87 8.14 6.07
C VAL A 131 -4.02 9.05 6.96
N ARG A 132 -2.69 8.85 6.94
CA ARG A 132 -1.75 9.75 7.63
C ARG A 132 -1.93 11.20 7.18
N GLN A 133 -2.06 11.44 5.87
CA GLN A 133 -2.22 12.79 5.34
C GLN A 133 -3.54 13.43 5.80
N ILE A 134 -4.65 12.69 5.77
CA ILE A 134 -5.96 13.16 6.28
C ILE A 134 -5.84 13.59 7.74
N LEU A 135 -5.24 12.76 8.59
CA LEU A 135 -5.10 13.05 10.02
C LEU A 135 -4.18 14.25 10.29
N LEU A 136 -3.08 14.38 9.54
CA LEU A 136 -2.18 15.54 9.65
C LEU A 136 -2.88 16.84 9.23
N LEU A 137 -3.66 16.80 8.14
CA LEU A 137 -4.46 17.93 7.66
C LEU A 137 -5.50 18.33 8.70
N TRP A 138 -6.25 17.39 9.26
CA TRP A 138 -7.30 17.69 10.23
C TRP A 138 -6.76 18.16 11.58
N LYS A 139 -5.64 17.59 12.05
CA LYS A 139 -4.97 18.08 13.26
C LYS A 139 -4.34 19.46 13.05
N GLY A 140 -3.91 19.77 11.83
CA GLY A 140 -3.22 21.01 11.49
C GLY A 140 -1.76 21.04 11.95
N SER A 141 -1.03 19.93 11.75
CA SER A 141 0.41 19.84 12.06
C SER A 141 1.23 20.83 11.19
N GLY A 142 2.21 21.50 11.80
CA GLY A 142 3.06 22.52 11.15
C GLY A 142 3.98 21.99 10.04
N ASN A 143 4.07 20.67 9.86
CA ASN A 143 4.87 20.04 8.80
C ASN A 143 4.13 19.92 7.45
N ILE A 144 2.91 20.42 7.35
CA ILE A 144 2.28 20.60 6.04
C ILE A 144 2.97 21.80 5.41
N GLY A 145 3.67 21.61 4.27
CA GLY A 145 4.50 22.61 3.59
C GLY A 145 3.78 23.87 3.08
N ARG A 146 2.64 24.23 3.65
CA ARG A 146 1.89 25.46 3.45
C ARG A 146 1.56 26.07 4.81
N VAL A 147 2.42 26.97 5.27
CA VAL A 147 2.12 27.87 6.39
C VAL A 147 0.86 28.69 6.00
N ASN A 148 -0.16 28.72 6.86
CA ASN A 148 -1.39 29.52 6.74
C ASN A 148 -2.41 29.18 5.63
N VAL A 149 -2.42 27.98 5.04
CA VAL A 149 -3.37 27.63 3.94
C VAL A 149 -4.23 26.37 4.21
N ASN A 150 -4.08 25.71 5.35
CA ASN A 150 -4.83 24.49 5.62
C ASN A 150 -6.28 24.77 6.04
N SER A 151 -7.17 24.86 5.05
CA SER A 151 -8.62 25.04 5.25
C SER A 151 -9.33 23.81 5.83
N GLN A 152 -8.64 22.68 5.99
CA GLN A 152 -9.20 21.43 6.51
C GLN A 152 -8.86 21.21 8.00
N LYS A 153 -8.11 22.13 8.63
CA LYS A 153 -7.79 22.03 10.06
C LYS A 153 -9.07 22.09 10.88
N LEU A 154 -9.24 21.11 11.76
CA LEU A 154 -10.36 21.07 12.69
C LEU A 154 -10.14 22.07 13.84
N PRO A 155 -11.23 22.64 14.38
CA PRO A 155 -11.17 23.46 15.59
C PRO A 155 -10.53 22.70 16.77
N ILE A 156 -9.82 23.42 17.64
CA ILE A 156 -9.05 22.81 18.74
C ILE A 156 -9.93 22.02 19.73
N ASN A 157 -11.16 22.48 19.97
CA ASN A 157 -12.14 21.78 20.80
C ASN A 157 -12.56 20.43 20.18
N ILE A 158 -12.74 20.39 18.85
CA ILE A 158 -13.03 19.15 18.12
C ILE A 158 -11.84 18.18 18.22
N ILE A 159 -10.61 18.67 18.07
CA ILE A 159 -9.40 17.84 18.24
C ILE A 159 -9.33 17.26 19.67
N LYS A 160 -9.65 18.05 20.70
CA LYS A 160 -9.70 17.57 22.09
C LYS A 160 -10.74 16.46 22.27
N ILE A 161 -11.93 16.59 21.69
CA ILE A 161 -12.98 15.57 21.74
C ILE A 161 -12.50 14.28 21.06
N ILE A 162 -11.86 14.40 19.90
CA ILE A 162 -11.29 13.26 19.17
C ILE A 162 -10.24 12.55 20.04
N SER A 163 -9.27 13.29 20.60
CA SER A 163 -8.23 12.73 21.48
C SER A 163 -8.82 12.03 22.69
N TRP A 164 -9.88 12.58 23.28
CA TRP A 164 -10.58 11.93 24.40
C TRP A 164 -11.26 10.62 23.98
N ARG A 165 -11.92 10.57 22.81
CA ARG A 165 -12.50 9.32 22.29
C ARG A 165 -11.45 8.25 22.00
N PHE A 166 -10.29 8.62 21.47
CA PHE A 166 -9.16 7.69 21.34
C PHE A 166 -8.72 7.10 22.68
N PHE A 167 -8.65 7.94 23.72
CA PHE A 167 -8.30 7.49 25.06
C PHE A 167 -9.31 6.48 25.62
N LEU A 168 -10.61 6.69 25.39
CA LEU A 168 -11.64 5.73 25.80
C LEU A 168 -11.48 4.39 25.08
N LEU A 169 -11.36 4.41 23.75
CA LEU A 169 -11.25 3.20 22.93
C LEU A 169 -9.98 2.38 23.22
N LYS A 170 -8.95 2.99 23.79
CA LYS A 170 -7.73 2.29 24.22
C LYS A 170 -8.00 1.21 25.27
N LYS A 171 -9.07 1.35 26.05
CA LYS A 171 -9.51 0.35 27.03
C LYS A 171 -10.19 -0.84 26.35
N ASP A 172 -10.91 -0.57 25.27
CA ASP A 172 -11.73 -1.54 24.54
C ASP A 172 -11.01 -2.15 23.33
N THR A 173 -9.68 -1.96 23.22
CA THR A 173 -8.88 -2.52 22.12
C THR A 173 -8.57 -3.99 22.39
N PRO A 174 -9.00 -4.94 21.52
CA PRO A 174 -8.69 -6.37 21.67
C PRO A 174 -7.18 -6.64 21.71
N SER A 175 -6.79 -7.71 22.40
CA SER A 175 -5.39 -8.15 22.50
C SER A 175 -4.77 -8.62 21.18
N GLU A 176 -5.61 -8.94 20.20
CA GLU A 176 -5.20 -9.35 18.84
C GLU A 176 -4.52 -8.21 18.08
N TYR A 177 -4.81 -6.96 18.45
CA TYR A 177 -4.10 -5.82 17.90
C TYR A 177 -2.73 -5.68 18.59
N SER A 178 -1.67 -5.78 17.80
CA SER A 178 -0.28 -5.72 18.28
C SER A 178 0.07 -4.43 19.02
N GLN A 179 -0.70 -3.35 18.83
CA GLN A 179 -0.47 -2.08 19.52
C GLN A 179 -1.77 -1.30 19.73
N LYS A 180 -1.92 -0.74 20.92
CA LYS A 180 -2.97 0.24 21.22
C LYS A 180 -2.68 1.55 20.48
N LEU A 181 -3.72 2.14 19.89
CA LEU A 181 -3.61 3.42 19.19
C LEU A 181 -2.97 4.48 20.08
N ARG A 182 -1.89 5.08 19.57
CA ARG A 182 -1.24 6.22 20.22
C ARG A 182 -2.10 7.48 20.11
N PRO A 183 -1.85 8.50 20.94
CA PRO A 183 -2.53 9.78 20.82
C PRO A 183 -2.29 10.43 19.44
N LEU A 184 -3.20 11.32 19.04
CA LEU A 184 -3.02 12.15 17.85
C LEU A 184 -1.77 13.04 17.92
N ASP A 185 -1.23 13.26 19.12
CA ASP A 185 0.03 13.98 19.30
C ASP A 185 1.24 13.27 18.71
N ASP A 186 1.18 11.95 18.65
CA ASP A 186 2.23 11.10 18.13
C ASP A 186 2.00 10.64 16.67
N LEU A 187 1.11 11.28 15.90
CA LEU A 187 0.80 10.89 14.52
C LEU A 187 2.04 10.70 13.63
N SER A 188 3.12 11.46 13.88
CA SER A 188 4.38 11.31 13.14
C SER A 188 5.10 9.99 13.41
N ARG A 189 4.84 9.37 14.55
CA ARG A 189 5.43 8.12 15.01
C ARG A 189 4.53 6.91 14.77
N TRP A 190 3.26 7.11 14.44
CA TRP A 190 2.32 6.03 14.16
C TRP A 190 2.86 5.08 13.09
N LYS A 191 2.69 3.78 13.31
CA LYS A 191 3.02 2.73 12.35
C LYS A 191 1.87 2.55 11.37
N ALA A 192 2.16 1.92 10.23
CA ALA A 192 1.13 1.62 9.24
C ALA A 192 -0.02 0.76 9.81
N THR A 193 0.29 -0.15 10.73
CA THR A 193 -0.71 -0.98 11.42
C THR A 193 -1.70 -0.16 12.25
N GLU A 194 -1.27 0.93 12.88
CA GLU A 194 -2.15 1.85 13.61
C GLU A 194 -3.04 2.64 12.67
N PHE A 195 -2.48 3.15 11.55
CA PHE A 195 -3.30 3.81 10.53
C PHE A 195 -4.32 2.84 9.91
N ARG A 196 -3.95 1.57 9.72
CA ARG A 196 -4.85 0.52 9.23
C ARG A 196 -5.96 0.22 10.24
N GLN A 197 -5.63 -0.01 11.51
CA GLN A 197 -6.62 -0.19 12.58
C GLN A 197 -7.56 1.01 12.67
N PHE A 198 -7.01 2.21 12.54
CA PHE A 198 -7.75 3.44 12.53
C PHE A 198 -8.76 3.51 11.38
N LEU A 199 -8.30 3.25 10.15
CA LEU A 199 -9.13 3.30 8.96
C LEU A 199 -10.26 2.26 8.99
N LEU A 200 -9.94 1.04 9.38
CA LEU A 200 -10.87 -0.09 9.25
C LEU A 200 -11.82 -0.24 10.44
N TYR A 201 -11.47 0.28 11.62
CA TYR A 201 -12.26 0.00 12.83
C TYR A 201 -12.57 1.26 13.62
N THR A 202 -11.54 1.90 14.20
CA THR A 202 -11.80 2.90 15.24
C THR A 202 -12.22 4.26 14.69
N GLY A 203 -11.77 4.62 13.49
CA GLY A 203 -11.98 5.95 12.92
C GLY A 203 -13.44 6.31 12.69
N ILE A 204 -14.27 5.32 12.32
CA ILE A 204 -15.72 5.52 12.12
C ILE A 204 -16.37 5.98 13.43
N ILE A 205 -16.02 5.33 14.54
CA ILE A 205 -16.55 5.60 15.88
C ILE A 205 -15.99 6.93 16.40
N VAL A 206 -14.68 7.13 16.28
CA VAL A 206 -13.99 8.34 16.74
C VAL A 206 -14.59 9.59 16.10
N PHE A 207 -14.86 9.56 14.80
CA PHE A 207 -15.34 10.73 14.05
C PHE A 207 -16.85 10.92 14.03
N HIS A 208 -17.63 9.91 14.42
CA HIS A 208 -19.08 9.95 14.35
C HIS A 208 -19.66 11.14 15.14
N LEU A 209 -20.39 12.03 14.46
CA LEU A 209 -20.99 13.25 15.03
C LEU A 209 -20.00 14.27 15.64
N VAL A 210 -18.69 14.15 15.35
CA VAL A 210 -17.65 15.04 15.89
C VAL A 210 -17.08 15.97 14.83
N ILE A 211 -16.89 15.48 13.61
CA ILE A 211 -16.33 16.26 12.50
C ILE A 211 -17.44 16.69 11.51
N PRO A 212 -17.19 17.68 10.64
CA PRO A 212 -18.16 18.06 9.61
C PRO A 212 -18.62 16.87 8.77
N LYS A 213 -19.92 16.83 8.44
CA LYS A 213 -20.55 15.71 7.72
C LYS A 213 -19.84 15.37 6.41
N THR A 214 -19.36 16.37 5.68
CA THR A 214 -18.61 16.19 4.42
C THR A 214 -17.30 15.42 4.65
N PHE A 215 -16.56 15.75 5.70
CA PHE A 215 -15.30 15.08 6.04
C PHE A 215 -15.55 13.65 6.51
N TYR A 216 -16.60 13.45 7.31
CA TYR A 216 -17.01 12.13 7.75
C TYR A 216 -17.41 11.23 6.58
N ASN A 217 -18.22 11.73 5.65
CA ASN A 217 -18.62 10.97 4.47
C ASN A 217 -17.42 10.58 3.60
N ASN A 218 -16.46 11.49 3.39
CA ASN A 218 -15.24 11.17 2.64
C ASN A 218 -14.41 10.07 3.33
N PHE A 219 -14.31 10.13 4.66
CA PHE A 219 -13.66 9.07 5.43
C PHE A 219 -14.42 7.74 5.33
N LEU A 220 -15.76 7.76 5.37
CA LEU A 220 -16.59 6.57 5.19
C LEU A 220 -16.42 5.95 3.80
N TYR A 221 -16.36 6.75 2.73
CA TYR A 221 -16.11 6.23 1.38
C TYR A 221 -14.75 5.52 1.30
N LEU A 222 -13.71 6.09 1.90
CA LEU A 222 -12.40 5.43 1.97
C LEU A 222 -12.45 4.16 2.81
N HIS A 223 -13.11 4.20 3.97
CA HIS A 223 -13.31 3.04 4.83
C HIS A 223 -14.00 1.89 4.06
N VAL A 224 -15.15 2.14 3.44
CA VAL A 224 -15.91 1.14 2.69
C VAL A 224 -15.10 0.61 1.51
N ALA A 225 -14.44 1.48 0.74
CA ALA A 225 -13.60 1.06 -0.37
C ALA A 225 -12.49 0.11 0.10
N MET A 226 -11.85 0.39 1.23
CA MET A 226 -10.81 -0.47 1.78
C MET A 226 -11.35 -1.77 2.35
N ILE A 227 -12.52 -1.78 3.00
CA ILE A 227 -13.17 -3.01 3.44
C ILE A 227 -13.43 -3.94 2.24
N ILE A 228 -13.96 -3.39 1.14
CA ILE A 228 -14.21 -4.17 -0.09
C ILE A 228 -12.91 -4.72 -0.65
N LEU A 229 -11.87 -3.88 -0.78
CA LEU A 229 -10.59 -4.29 -1.38
C LEU A 229 -9.79 -5.30 -0.53
N LEU A 230 -9.98 -5.29 0.79
CA LEU A 230 -9.24 -6.14 1.72
C LEU A 230 -9.98 -7.40 2.12
N SER A 231 -11.26 -7.51 1.77
CA SER A 231 -12.07 -8.67 2.10
C SER A 231 -12.12 -9.64 0.92
N PRO A 232 -11.75 -10.92 1.12
CA PRO A 232 -11.78 -11.90 0.04
C PRO A 232 -13.20 -12.21 -0.50
N ASN A 233 -14.26 -11.84 0.25
CA ASN A 233 -15.64 -12.25 0.01
C ASN A 233 -16.61 -11.10 -0.39
N HIS A 234 -16.11 -9.95 -0.84
CA HIS A 234 -16.95 -8.79 -1.21
C HIS A 234 -17.04 -8.51 -2.73
N LEU A 235 -16.72 -9.51 -3.55
CA LEU A 235 -17.00 -9.55 -5.00
C LEU A 235 -17.62 -10.90 -5.38
#